data_AF-A0A7W5G9M9-F1
#
_entry.id   AF-A0A7W5G9M9-F1
#
_cell.length_a   1.000
_cell.length_b   1.000
_cell.length_c   1.000
_cell.angle_alpha   90.00
_cell.angle_beta   90.00
_cell.angle_gamma   90.00
#
_symmetry.space_group_name_H-M   'P 1'
#
loop_
_entity.id
_entity.type
_entity.pdbx_description
1 polymer ?
#
loop_
_entity_poly.entity_id
_entity_poly.type
_entity_poly.pdbx_seq_one_letter_code
_entity_poly.pdbx_strand_id
1 'polypeptide(L)' 'MTEHNSLEKENFGNLPVGKNEDVEFSEELADEADRKAAQRAAEADARNEQA' A
#
# COMPACT_ATOMS: atom_id res chain seq x y z
N MET A 1 0.00 38.76 -6.14
CA MET A 1 -1.20 37.92 -6.28
C MET A 1 -0.90 36.65 -5.52
N THR A 2 -1.53 36.45 -4.37
CA THR A 2 -1.31 35.27 -3.53
C THR A 2 -2.17 34.16 -4.10
N GLU A 3 -1.56 33.22 -4.81
CA GLU A 3 -2.25 32.01 -5.28
C GLU A 3 -2.65 31.18 -4.06
N HIS A 4 -3.92 31.29 -3.66
CA HIS A 4 -4.55 30.32 -2.78
C HIS A 4 -4.57 29.00 -3.54
N ASN A 5 -3.61 28.12 -3.23
CA ASN A 5 -3.64 26.74 -3.69
C ASN A 5 -4.81 26.03 -3.00
N SER A 6 -5.99 26.21 -3.58
CA SER A 6 -7.22 25.54 -3.18
C SER A 6 -7.03 24.07 -3.52
N LEU A 7 -6.52 23.30 -2.57
CA LEU A 7 -6.62 21.84 -2.59
C LEU A 7 -8.11 21.50 -2.38
N GLU A 8 -8.93 21.82 -3.38
CA GLU A 8 -10.30 21.36 -3.48
C GLU A 8 -10.24 19.84 -3.37
N LYS A 9 -10.72 19.30 -2.24
CA LYS A 9 -11.05 17.89 -1.96
C LYS A 9 -10.81 16.94 -3.15
N GLU A 10 -9.54 16.66 -3.41
CA GLU A 10 -9.19 15.65 -4.41
C GLU A 10 -9.69 14.31 -3.85
N ASN A 11 -10.60 13.66 -4.57
CA ASN A 11 -11.16 12.38 -4.16
C ASN A 11 -10.13 11.28 -4.41
N PHE A 12 -9.20 11.10 -3.47
CA PHE A 12 -8.19 10.03 -3.48
C PHE A 12 -8.79 8.62 -3.36
N GLY A 13 -10.09 8.49 -3.09
CA GLY A 13 -10.78 7.20 -2.94
C GLY A 13 -10.96 6.43 -4.26
N ASN A 14 -10.83 7.11 -5.41
CA ASN A 14 -10.98 6.51 -6.74
C ASN A 14 -9.67 6.40 -7.52
N LEU A 15 -8.52 6.59 -6.87
CA LEU A 15 -7.25 6.36 -7.55
C LEU A 15 -7.07 4.86 -7.84
N PRO A 16 -6.62 4.49 -9.05
CA PRO A 16 -6.32 3.09 -9.34
C PRO A 16 -5.22 2.63 -8.37
N VAL A 17 -5.54 1.60 -7.58
CA VAL A 17 -4.55 0.94 -6.74
C VAL A 17 -3.58 0.22 -7.67
N GLY A 18 -2.34 0.72 -7.72
CA GLY A 18 -1.27 0.08 -8.48
C GLY A 18 -1.05 -1.33 -7.95
N LYS A 19 -1.22 -2.33 -8.82
CA LYS A 19 -0.85 -3.70 -8.51
C LYS A 19 0.64 -3.84 -8.75
N ASN A 20 1.34 -4.50 -7.83
CA ASN A 20 2.77 -4.75 -7.95
C ASN A 20 2.94 -5.94 -8.93
N GLU A 21 2.85 -5.67 -10.23
CA GLU A 21 2.76 -6.72 -11.27
C GLU A 21 4.12 -7.37 -11.61
N ASP A 22 5.25 -6.83 -11.13
CA ASP A 22 6.60 -7.25 -11.56
C ASP A 22 7.61 -7.57 -10.44
N VAL A 23 7.17 -7.73 -9.18
CA VAL A 23 8.09 -8.05 -8.07
C VAL A 23 7.73 -9.38 -7.42
N GLU A 24 8.39 -10.46 -7.85
CA GLU A 24 8.33 -11.75 -7.19
C GLU A 24 9.09 -11.70 -5.85
N PHE A 25 8.44 -12.12 -4.77
CA PHE A 25 9.06 -12.20 -3.45
C PHE A 25 10.17 -13.26 -3.46
N SER A 26 11.42 -12.83 -3.38
CA SER A 26 12.59 -13.73 -3.27
C SER A 26 12.89 -14.01 -1.80
N GLU A 27 12.45 -15.17 -1.30
CA GLU A 27 12.66 -15.58 0.10
C GLU A 27 14.14 -15.70 0.49
N GLU A 28 15.02 -16.01 -0.48
CA GLU A 28 16.47 -16.12 -0.26
C GLU A 28 17.15 -14.75 -0.07
N LEU A 29 16.56 -13.69 -0.62
CA LEU A 29 17.04 -12.31 -0.46
C LEU A 29 16.33 -11.58 0.68
N ALA A 30 15.19 -12.11 1.14
CA ALA A 30 14.38 -11.50 2.19
C ALA A 30 15.08 -11.65 3.55
N ASP A 31 15.30 -10.52 4.23
CA ASP A 31 15.81 -10.55 5.58
C ASP A 31 14.70 -10.82 6.61
N GLU A 32 15.03 -10.78 7.90
CA GLU A 32 14.02 -10.99 8.95
C GLU A 32 12.98 -9.85 8.99
N ALA A 33 13.35 -8.63 8.60
CA ALA A 33 12.45 -7.49 8.56
C ALA A 33 11.44 -7.62 7.41
N ASP A 34 11.89 -8.07 6.23
CA ASP A 34 11.03 -8.33 5.08
C ASP A 34 9.96 -9.38 5.39
N ARG A 35 10.36 -10.47 6.07
CA ARG A 35 9.42 -11.52 6.50
C ARG A 35 8.38 -11.00 7.49
N LYS A 36 8.79 -10.17 8.46
CA LYS A 36 7.86 -9.55 9.42
C LYS A 36 6.91 -8.57 8.75
N ALA A 37 7.37 -7.83 7.74
CA ALA A 37 6.55 -6.91 6.98
C ALA A 37 5.48 -7.67 6.18
N ALA A 38 5.86 -8.74 5.47
CA ALA A 38 4.93 -9.60 4.73
C ALA A 38 3.86 -10.22 5.64
N GLN A 39 4.26 -10.70 6.82
CA GLN A 39 3.33 -11.26 7.80
C GLN A 39 2.31 -10.22 8.30
N ARG A 40 2.76 -9.01 8.63
CA ARG A 40 1.85 -7.93 9.08
C ARG A 40 0.90 -7.48 7.98
N ALA A 41 1.36 -7.46 6.72
CA ALA A 41 0.51 -7.14 5.57
C ALA A 41 -0.60 -8.19 5.43
N ALA A 42 -0.25 -9.48 5.44
CA ALA A 42 -1.22 -10.57 5.38
C ALA A 42 -2.24 -10.53 6.53
N GLU A 43 -1.81 -10.22 7.75
CA GLU A 43 -2.70 -10.06 8.91
C GLU A 43 -3.63 -8.83 8.80
N ALA A 44 -3.16 -7.75 8.18
CA ALA A 44 -3.98 -6.57 7.94
C ALA A 44 -5.05 -6.84 6.87
N ASP A 45 -4.66 -7.49 5.77
CA ASP A 45 -5.56 -7.87 4.69
C ASP A 45 -6.63 -8.85 5.19
N ALA A 46 -6.24 -9.86 5.97
CA ALA A 46 -7.18 -10.81 6.58
C ALA A 46 -8.23 -10.13 7.48
N ARG A 47 -7.83 -9.07 8.21
CA ARG A 47 -8.78 -8.28 9.01
C ARG A 47 -9.71 -7.45 8.13
N ASN A 48 -9.23 -6.96 7.00
CA ASN A 48 -10.00 -6.14 6.07
C ASN A 48 -11.00 -6.97 5.24
N GLU A 49 -10.69 -8.24 4.94
CA GLU A 49 -11.61 -9.17 4.27
C GLU A 49 -12.72 -9.71 5.18
N GLN A 50 -12.55 -9.65 6.51
CA GLN A 50 -13.54 -10.10 7.49
C GLN A 50 -14.53 -9.00 7.94
N ALA A 51 -14.42 -7.78 7.41
CA ALA A 51 -15.27 -6.63 7.74
C ALA A 51 -16.42 -6.46 6.73
#